data_AF-A0A176Z8S2-F1
#
_entry.id   AF-A0A176Z8S2-F1
#
_cell.length_a   1.000
_cell.length_b   1.000
_cell.length_c   1.000
_cell.angle_alpha   90.00
_cell.angle_beta   90.00
_cell.angle_gamma   90.00
#
_symmetry.space_group_name_H-M   'P 1'
#
loop_
_entity.id
_entity.type
_entity.pdbx_description
1 polymer ?
#
loop_
_entity_poly.entity_id
_entity_poly.type
_entity_poly.pdbx_seq_one_letter_code
_entity_poly.pdbx_strand_id
1 'polypeptide(L)'
;MSDDAGEDTSRPGDSNVAEYKLILRRALDNRPSGTRLKLAAALGKNRSFVSQITNPAYLVPIPAKHVAIIFEVCHLSGAERAAFLEAYGRAHPGRLRAPHREARTRTVIVTVPDLGDDKKNRALEQLIIDFADQLARYTESIG
;
A
#
# COMPACT_ATOMS: atom_id res chain seq x y z
N MET A 1 12.15 -8.34 -46.08
CA MET A 1 11.25 -7.17 -46.08
C MET A 1 9.90 -7.70 -45.61
N SER A 2 9.48 -7.57 -44.35
CA SER A 2 9.93 -6.70 -43.27
C SER A 2 9.64 -7.40 -41.94
N ASP A 3 10.66 -7.52 -41.09
CA ASP A 3 10.47 -7.76 -39.66
C ASP A 3 10.01 -6.44 -39.04
N ASP A 4 8.73 -6.34 -38.71
CA ASP A 4 8.19 -5.28 -37.86
C ASP A 4 8.30 -5.75 -36.40
N ALA A 5 9.54 -5.72 -35.89
CA ALA A 5 9.79 -5.86 -34.48
C ALA A 5 9.30 -4.57 -33.82
N GLY A 6 8.06 -4.61 -33.31
CA GLY A 6 7.50 -3.57 -32.47
C GLY A 6 8.46 -3.27 -31.33
N GLU A 7 9.16 -2.16 -31.46
CA GLU A 7 10.08 -1.60 -30.48
C GLU A 7 9.24 -1.25 -29.26
N ASP A 8 9.27 -2.12 -28.24
CA ASP A 8 8.57 -1.93 -26.98
C ASP A 8 9.23 -0.78 -26.22
N THR A 9 8.83 0.45 -26.55
CA THR A 9 9.24 1.69 -25.88
C THR A 9 8.63 1.82 -24.48
N SER A 10 8.54 0.72 -23.73
CA SER A 10 8.12 0.73 -22.34
C SER A 10 9.29 1.24 -21.49
N ARG A 11 9.11 2.36 -20.79
CA ARG A 11 10.14 2.86 -19.87
C ARG A 11 10.40 1.78 -18.81
N PRO A 12 11.60 1.67 -18.22
CA PRO A 12 11.89 0.64 -17.22
C PRO A 12 10.88 0.58 -16.05
N GLY A 13 10.24 1.71 -15.71
CA GLY A 13 9.18 1.76 -14.70
C GLY A 13 7.83 1.18 -15.12
N ASP A 14 7.53 1.17 -16.43
CA ASP A 14 6.27 0.67 -17.00
C ASP A 14 6.24 -0.86 -16.97
N SER A 15 7.36 -1.50 -17.35
CA SER A 15 7.54 -2.95 -17.29
C SER A 15 7.36 -3.48 -15.86
N ASN A 16 7.88 -2.75 -14.87
CA ASN A 16 7.79 -3.16 -13.48
C ASN A 16 6.34 -3.11 -12.93
N VAL A 17 5.51 -2.15 -13.37
CA VAL A 17 4.10 -2.07 -12.96
C VAL A 17 3.28 -3.22 -13.53
N ALA A 18 3.55 -3.59 -14.78
CA ALA A 18 2.88 -4.70 -15.45
C ALA A 18 3.12 -6.04 -14.71
N GLU A 19 4.32 -6.23 -14.18
CA GLU A 19 4.75 -7.47 -13.52
C GLU A 19 3.87 -7.86 -12.32
N TYR A 20 3.69 -6.96 -11.34
CA TYR A 20 2.88 -7.28 -10.17
C TYR A 20 1.38 -7.36 -10.50
N LYS A 21 0.92 -6.63 -11.52
CA LYS A 21 -0.48 -6.71 -11.99
C LYS A 21 -0.77 -8.04 -12.65
N LEU A 22 0.22 -8.65 -13.33
CA LEU A 22 0.10 -9.99 -13.87
C LEU A 22 -0.09 -11.04 -12.76
N ILE A 23 0.64 -10.90 -11.65
CA ILE A 23 0.47 -11.76 -10.46
C ILE A 23 -0.95 -11.63 -9.91
N LEU A 24 -1.43 -10.40 -9.72
CA LEU A 24 -2.78 -10.15 -9.23
C LEU A 24 -3.86 -10.69 -10.18
N ARG A 25 -3.68 -10.53 -11.50
CA ARG A 25 -4.59 -11.07 -12.51
C ARG A 25 -4.67 -12.59 -12.44
N ARG A 26 -3.52 -13.28 -12.40
CA ARG A 26 -3.45 -14.74 -12.26
C ARG A 26 -4.13 -15.22 -10.99
N ALA A 27 -3.88 -14.53 -9.87
CA ALA A 27 -4.54 -14.83 -8.60
C ALA A 27 -6.07 -14.71 -8.71
N LEU A 28 -6.58 -13.72 -9.43
CA LEU A 28 -8.03 -13.51 -9.64
C LEU A 28 -8.67 -14.46 -10.66
N ASP A 29 -7.94 -14.87 -11.68
CA ASP A 29 -8.44 -15.83 -12.69
C ASP A 29 -8.66 -17.23 -12.07
N ASN A 30 -7.91 -17.56 -11.01
CA ASN A 30 -8.07 -18.79 -10.23
C ASN A 30 -9.14 -18.68 -9.13
N ARG A 31 -10.02 -17.68 -9.17
CA ARG A 31 -11.03 -17.42 -8.13
C ARG A 31 -12.43 -17.32 -8.75
N PRO A 32 -13.50 -17.52 -7.96
CA PRO A 32 -14.87 -17.43 -8.46
C PRO A 32 -15.16 -16.07 -9.12
N SER A 33 -16.01 -16.05 -10.14
CA SER A 33 -16.37 -14.85 -10.91
C SER A 33 -16.88 -13.68 -10.03
N GLY A 34 -17.45 -13.98 -8.86
CA GLY A 34 -17.92 -13.00 -7.88
C GLY A 34 -16.82 -12.26 -7.11
N THR A 35 -15.56 -12.72 -7.13
CA THR A 35 -14.46 -12.09 -6.38
C THR A 35 -14.16 -10.67 -6.84
N ARG A 36 -14.27 -10.39 -8.15
CA ARG A 36 -14.08 -9.04 -8.70
C ARG A 36 -15.15 -8.06 -8.20
N LEU A 37 -16.38 -8.53 -7.99
CA LEU A 37 -17.47 -7.72 -7.43
C LEU A 37 -17.24 -7.45 -5.93
N LYS A 38 -16.83 -8.49 -5.17
CA LYS A 38 -16.46 -8.35 -3.75
C LYS A 38 -15.30 -7.38 -3.58
N LEU A 39 -14.31 -7.44 -4.47
CA LEU A 39 -13.17 -6.53 -4.47
C LEU A 39 -13.57 -5.08 -4.71
N ALA A 40 -14.47 -4.83 -5.68
CA ALA A 40 -15.00 -3.49 -5.90
C ALA A 40 -15.69 -2.93 -4.64
N ALA A 41 -16.54 -3.74 -4.00
CA ALA A 41 -17.25 -3.37 -2.78
C ALA A 41 -16.29 -3.07 -1.61
N ALA A 42 -15.34 -3.96 -1.33
CA ALA A 42 -14.38 -3.80 -0.23
C ALA A 42 -13.44 -2.60 -0.41
N LEU A 43 -13.14 -2.23 -1.66
CA LEU A 43 -12.33 -1.04 -1.97
C LEU A 43 -13.15 0.27 -1.92
N GLY A 44 -14.49 0.20 -1.86
CA GLY A 44 -15.36 1.36 -2.03
C GLY A 44 -15.23 1.99 -3.42
N LYS A 45 -15.02 1.16 -4.46
CA LYS A 45 -14.75 1.57 -5.84
C LYS A 45 -15.65 0.85 -6.85
N ASN A 46 -15.61 1.30 -8.11
CA ASN A 46 -16.39 0.72 -9.19
C ASN A 46 -15.66 -0.43 -9.91
N ARG A 47 -16.38 -1.14 -10.78
CA ARG A 47 -15.83 -2.25 -11.59
C ARG A 47 -14.70 -1.80 -12.52
N SER A 48 -14.75 -0.55 -13.01
CA SER A 48 -13.70 0.03 -13.87
C SER A 48 -12.37 0.14 -13.13
N PHE A 49 -12.39 0.55 -11.86
CA PHE A 49 -11.19 0.57 -11.01
C PHE A 49 -10.60 -0.83 -10.85
N VAL A 50 -11.44 -1.85 -10.61
CA VAL A 50 -10.98 -3.24 -10.53
C VAL A 50 -10.35 -3.71 -11.85
N SER A 51 -10.93 -3.35 -12.99
CA SER A 51 -10.35 -3.64 -14.31
C SER A 51 -8.98 -2.98 -14.48
N GLN A 52 -8.85 -1.71 -14.09
CA GLN A 52 -7.60 -0.95 -14.17
C GLN A 52 -6.47 -1.51 -13.30
N ILE A 53 -6.76 -1.95 -12.07
CA ILE A 53 -5.73 -2.50 -11.17
C ILE A 53 -5.32 -3.93 -11.55
N THR A 54 -6.13 -4.64 -12.32
CA THR A 54 -5.87 -6.03 -12.77
C THR A 54 -5.36 -6.11 -14.21
N ASN A 55 -5.44 -5.02 -14.98
CA ASN A 55 -4.91 -4.95 -16.33
C ASN A 55 -3.41 -4.59 -16.31
N PRO A 56 -2.49 -5.49 -16.72
CA PRO A 56 -1.06 -5.20 -16.77
C PRO A 56 -0.70 -4.11 -17.79
N ALA A 57 -1.51 -3.92 -18.85
CA ALA A 57 -1.30 -2.85 -19.83
C ALA A 57 -1.71 -1.46 -19.31
N TYR A 58 -2.41 -1.39 -18.17
CA TYR A 58 -2.75 -0.11 -17.55
C TYR A 58 -1.65 0.27 -16.56
N LEU A 59 -0.77 1.18 -16.94
CA LEU A 59 0.48 1.45 -16.21
C LEU A 59 0.32 2.35 -14.97
N VAL A 60 -0.91 2.78 -14.65
CA VAL A 60 -1.16 3.52 -13.41
C VAL A 60 -0.97 2.59 -12.21
N PRO A 61 -0.08 2.92 -11.26
CA PRO A 61 0.21 2.01 -10.16
C PRO A 61 -0.94 1.89 -9.16
N ILE A 62 -1.03 0.74 -8.48
CA ILE A 62 -2.05 0.51 -7.44
C ILE A 62 -1.65 1.32 -6.20
N PRO A 63 -2.52 2.17 -5.63
CA PRO A 63 -2.22 2.86 -4.38
C PRO A 63 -1.96 1.90 -3.23
N ALA A 64 -0.89 2.13 -2.44
CA ALA A 64 -0.45 1.25 -1.35
C ALA A 64 -1.57 0.94 -0.34
N LYS A 65 -2.43 1.92 -0.02
CA LYS A 65 -3.59 1.77 0.88
C LYS A 65 -4.58 0.66 0.46
N HIS A 66 -4.57 0.25 -0.80
CA HIS A 66 -5.45 -0.79 -1.32
C HIS A 66 -4.82 -2.18 -1.31
N VAL A 67 -3.50 -2.30 -1.14
CA VAL A 67 -2.77 -3.57 -1.27
C VAL A 67 -3.21 -4.60 -0.22
N ALA A 68 -3.35 -4.19 1.04
CA ALA A 68 -3.79 -5.08 2.12
C ALA A 68 -5.20 -5.65 1.85
N ILE A 69 -6.17 -4.79 1.50
CA ILE A 69 -7.55 -5.18 1.18
C ILE A 69 -7.59 -6.11 -0.04
N ILE A 70 -6.76 -5.85 -1.06
CA ILE A 70 -6.65 -6.72 -2.24
C ILE A 70 -6.21 -8.13 -1.84
N PHE A 71 -5.20 -8.27 -0.97
CA PHE A 71 -4.69 -9.57 -0.54
C PHE A 71 -5.70 -10.37 0.28
N GLU A 72 -6.48 -9.69 1.12
CA GLU A 72 -7.54 -10.30 1.91
C GLU A 72 -8.68 -10.79 1.03
N VAL A 73 -9.22 -9.94 0.17
CA VAL A 73 -10.41 -10.26 -0.65
C VAL A 73 -10.09 -11.26 -1.75
N CYS A 74 -8.90 -11.18 -2.35
CA CYS A 74 -8.49 -12.13 -3.39
C CYS A 74 -7.95 -13.44 -2.79
N HIS A 75 -7.82 -13.53 -1.46
CA HIS A 75 -7.25 -14.67 -0.74
C HIS A 75 -5.92 -15.12 -1.36
N LEU A 76 -4.97 -14.18 -1.50
CA LEU A 76 -3.62 -14.52 -1.97
C LEU A 76 -2.92 -15.37 -0.90
N SER A 77 -2.31 -16.47 -1.33
CA SER A 77 -1.43 -17.31 -0.52
C SER A 77 -0.17 -16.53 -0.10
N GLY A 78 0.56 -17.05 0.90
CA GLY A 78 1.81 -16.44 1.35
C GLY A 78 2.84 -16.25 0.22
N ALA A 79 2.97 -17.23 -0.67
CA ALA A 79 3.87 -17.17 -1.82
C ALA A 79 3.44 -16.12 -2.84
N GLU A 80 2.14 -16.03 -3.16
CA GLU A 80 1.62 -15.01 -4.08
C GLU A 80 1.78 -13.59 -3.52
N ARG A 81 1.58 -13.40 -2.21
CA ARG A 81 1.81 -12.13 -1.53
C ARG A 81 3.28 -11.71 -1.59
N ALA A 82 4.20 -12.63 -1.30
CA ALA A 82 5.63 -12.35 -1.34
C ALA A 82 6.07 -11.95 -2.75
N ALA A 83 5.69 -12.74 -3.77
CA ALA A 83 6.00 -12.45 -5.17
C ALA A 83 5.39 -11.10 -5.63
N PHE A 84 4.15 -10.81 -5.24
CA PHE A 84 3.53 -9.52 -5.54
C PHE A 84 4.31 -8.37 -4.90
N LEU A 85 4.68 -8.46 -3.62
CA LEU A 85 5.36 -7.38 -2.92
C LEU A 85 6.77 -7.12 -3.47
N GLU A 86 7.47 -8.16 -3.91
CA GLU A 86 8.77 -8.05 -4.55
C GLU A 86 8.69 -7.27 -5.87
N ALA A 87 7.75 -7.65 -6.75
CA ALA A 87 7.51 -6.98 -8.04
C ALA A 87 6.92 -5.57 -7.86
N TYR A 88 5.93 -5.43 -6.97
CA TYR A 88 5.38 -4.13 -6.57
C TYR A 88 6.49 -3.22 -6.05
N GLY A 89 7.47 -3.81 -5.39
CA GLY A 89 8.65 -3.15 -4.93
C GLY A 89 9.50 -2.51 -6.02
N ARG A 90 9.93 -3.34 -6.98
CA ARG A 90 10.69 -2.90 -8.16
C ARG A 90 9.99 -1.82 -8.97
N ALA A 91 8.65 -1.88 -9.04
CA ALA A 91 7.81 -0.91 -9.75
C ALA A 91 7.75 0.47 -9.13
N HIS A 92 8.27 0.61 -7.92
CA HIS A 92 8.13 1.79 -7.11
C HIS A 92 9.49 2.23 -6.52
N PRO A 93 10.49 2.62 -7.36
CA PRO A 93 11.88 2.86 -6.89
C PRO A 93 12.05 4.03 -5.89
N GLY A 94 11.05 4.90 -5.72
CA GLY A 94 11.00 5.92 -4.66
C GLY A 94 9.98 5.62 -3.55
N ARG A 95 9.09 4.64 -3.78
CA ARG A 95 7.99 4.28 -2.87
C ARG A 95 8.34 3.07 -2.01
N LEU A 96 9.38 2.29 -2.37
CA LEU A 96 10.03 1.32 -1.49
C LEU A 96 11.14 1.90 -0.60
N ARG A 97 11.63 3.12 -0.87
CA ARG A 97 12.41 3.87 0.13
C ARG A 97 11.56 4.35 1.30
N ALA A 98 10.24 4.24 1.18
CA ALA A 98 9.42 3.89 2.30
C ALA A 98 9.18 2.38 2.21
N PRO A 99 9.88 1.54 2.98
CA PRO A 99 9.20 0.33 3.39
C PRO A 99 7.87 0.76 4.07
N HIS A 100 7.16 -0.13 4.71
CA HIS A 100 6.90 0.27 6.08
C HIS A 100 8.27 0.69 6.67
N ARG A 101 8.60 1.98 6.62
CA ARG A 101 9.09 2.57 7.84
C ARG A 101 7.88 2.30 8.72
N GLU A 102 7.83 1.14 9.40
CA GLU A 102 7.38 1.13 10.79
C GLU A 102 7.96 2.43 11.30
N ALA A 103 7.13 3.45 11.49
CA ALA A 103 7.51 4.84 11.22
C ALA A 103 8.72 5.29 12.05
N ARG A 104 9.97 4.91 11.69
CA ARG A 104 10.99 4.37 12.64
C ARG A 104 10.68 4.86 14.03
N THR A 105 9.73 4.18 14.67
CA THR A 105 9.12 4.72 15.88
C THR A 105 10.15 4.50 16.95
N ARG A 106 10.65 5.59 17.51
CA ARG A 106 11.48 5.51 18.70
C ARG A 106 10.55 5.73 19.88
N THR A 107 10.44 4.72 20.73
CA THR A 107 9.72 4.87 21.98
C THR A 107 10.53 5.75 22.92
N VAL A 108 9.93 6.85 23.35
CA VAL A 108 10.45 7.73 24.40
C VAL A 108 9.54 7.52 25.60
N ILE A 109 10.11 7.09 26.72
CA ILE A 109 9.38 6.95 27.99
C ILE A 109 9.60 8.25 28.78
N VAL A 110 8.51 8.89 29.21
CA VAL A 110 8.56 10.14 29.98
C VAL A 110 7.86 9.91 31.32
N THR A 111 8.54 10.27 32.40
CA THR A 111 7.94 10.29 33.74
C THR A 111 7.24 11.61 33.96
N VAL A 112 5.98 11.57 34.38
CA VAL A 112 5.18 12.76 34.67
C VAL A 112 4.65 12.73 36.10
N PRO A 113 4.35 13.89 36.70
CA PRO A 113 3.74 13.94 38.03
C PRO A 113 2.37 13.26 38.02
N ASP A 114 2.10 12.47 39.06
CA ASP A 114 0.74 12.05 39.37
C ASP A 114 -0.01 13.23 39.99
N LEU A 115 -1.10 13.65 39.36
CA LEU A 115 -1.92 14.79 39.80
C LEU A 115 -2.94 14.41 40.88
N GLY A 116 -2.99 13.14 41.30
CA GLY A 116 -3.89 12.62 42.34
C GLY A 116 -5.36 12.61 41.94
N ASP A 117 -5.66 12.80 40.65
CA ASP A 117 -7.01 12.79 40.08
C ASP A 117 -6.98 12.15 38.69
N ASP A 118 -7.74 11.09 38.51
CA ASP A 118 -7.76 10.30 37.27
C ASP A 118 -8.15 11.11 36.03
N LYS A 119 -9.03 12.10 36.18
CA LYS A 119 -9.46 12.95 35.06
C LYS A 119 -8.34 13.88 34.66
N LYS A 120 -7.62 14.45 35.63
CA LYS A 120 -6.44 15.30 35.37
C LYS A 120 -5.27 14.49 34.80
N ASN A 121 -5.04 13.27 35.30
CA ASN A 121 -4.01 12.37 34.77
C ASN A 121 -4.27 12.00 33.31
N ARG A 122 -5.51 11.61 32.97
CA ARG A 122 -5.89 11.38 31.57
C ARG A 122 -5.75 12.61 30.69
N ALA A 123 -6.08 13.80 31.20
CA ALA A 123 -5.90 15.04 30.45
C ALA A 123 -4.41 15.32 30.19
N LEU A 124 -3.53 15.07 31.16
CA LEU A 124 -2.09 15.19 31.01
C LEU A 124 -1.53 14.19 30.00
N GLU A 125 -1.96 12.92 30.08
CA GLU A 125 -1.59 11.88 29.12
C GLU A 125 -2.01 12.25 27.69
N GLN A 126 -3.23 12.75 27.52
CA GLN A 126 -3.74 13.16 26.21
C GLN A 126 -2.93 14.33 25.62
N LEU A 127 -2.54 15.31 26.44
CA LEU A 127 -1.69 16.42 25.99
C LEU A 127 -0.33 15.95 25.48
N ILE A 128 0.25 14.91 26.10
CA ILE A 128 1.54 14.34 25.67
C ILE A 128 1.38 13.59 24.34
N ILE A 129 0.29 12.85 24.19
CA ILE A 129 -0.04 12.14 22.93
C ILE A 129 -0.24 13.16 21.80
N ASP A 130 -1.05 14.18 22.03
CA ASP A 130 -1.34 15.21 21.04
C ASP A 130 -0.07 15.97 20.61
N PHE A 131 0.82 16.25 21.57
CA PHE A 131 2.09 16.90 21.29
C PHE A 131 3.04 16.01 20.46
N ALA A 132 3.12 14.72 20.77
CA ALA A 132 3.90 13.76 19.99
C ALA A 132 3.40 13.66 18.53
N ASP A 133 2.07 13.65 18.36
CA ASP A 133 1.42 13.66 17.05
C ASP A 133 1.70 14.94 16.27
N GLN A 134 1.76 16.09 16.95
CA GLN A 134 2.10 17.37 16.32
C GLN A 134 3.56 17.40 15.86
N LEU A 135 4.50 16.87 16.67
CA LEU A 135 5.90 16.75 16.28
C LEU A 135 6.09 15.83 15.07
N ALA A 136 5.38 14.70 15.02
CA ALA A 136 5.43 13.79 13.88
C ALA A 136 5.04 14.52 12.57
N ARG A 137 3.90 15.21 12.57
CA ARG A 137 3.42 16.00 11.42
C ARG A 137 4.38 17.12 11.03
N TYR A 138 4.99 17.79 12.00
CA TYR A 138 5.96 18.86 11.74
C TYR A 138 7.20 18.33 11.01
N THR A 139 7.74 17.19 11.44
CA THR A 139 8.92 16.58 10.78
C THR A 139 8.65 16.12 9.35
N GLU A 140 7.40 15.79 9.01
CA GLU A 140 6.98 15.46 7.64
C GLU A 140 6.91 16.70 6.73
N SER A 141 6.72 17.90 7.29
CA SER A 141 6.62 19.16 6.54
C SER A 141 7.97 19.80 6.19
N ILE A 142 9.06 19.37 6.83
CA ILE A 142 10.40 19.96 6.70
C ILE A 142 11.35 19.07 5.88
N GLY A 143 10.93 17.83 5.58
CA GLY A 143 11.64 16.92 4.68
C GLY A 143 11.15 17.01 3.24
#